data_AF-A0AAE9YVR1-F1
#
_entry.id   AF-A0AAE9YVR1-F1
#
_cell.length_a   1.000
_cell.length_b   1.000
_cell.length_c   1.000
_cell.angle_alpha   90.00
_cell.angle_beta   90.00
_cell.angle_gamma   90.00
#
_symmetry.space_group_name_H-M   'P 1'
#
loop_
_entity.id
_entity.type
_entity.pdbx_description
1 polymer ?
#
loop_
_entity_poly.entity_id
_entity_poly.type
_entity_poly.pdbx_seq_one_letter_code
_entity_poly.pdbx_strand_id
1 'polypeptide(L)'
;MNSVWIFNKNNSSYSGGVFSELTKAENWILENKLSGMLTKYPLDQGVWDWACKNNMHNLKAEKVAEKGSNPVFIGGFTTASQEHYHYENGQRK
;
A
#
# COMPACT_ATOMS: atom_id res chain seq x y z
N MET A 1 11.46 0.81 11.20
CA MET A 1 11.07 0.19 9.93
C MET A 1 11.02 1.29 8.89
N ASN A 2 11.76 1.13 7.79
CA ASN A 2 11.65 2.07 6.67
C ASN A 2 10.39 1.70 5.87
N SER A 3 9.61 2.72 5.51
CA SER A 3 8.39 2.57 4.72
C SER A 3 8.32 3.70 3.72
N VAL A 4 7.73 3.43 2.56
CA VAL A 4 7.47 4.41 1.53
C VAL A 4 5.97 4.54 1.30
N TRP A 5 5.55 5.71 0.86
CA TRP A 5 4.18 6.04 0.51
C TRP A 5 4.04 5.97 -1.00
N ILE A 6 3.15 5.11 -1.47
CA ILE A 6 2.91 4.87 -2.88
C ILE A 6 1.54 5.44 -3.23
N PHE A 7 1.50 6.40 -4.16
CA PHE A 7 0.25 6.95 -4.66
C PHE A 7 -0.21 6.17 -5.89
N ASN A 8 -1.45 5.67 -5.83
CA ASN A 8 -2.11 5.00 -6.94
C ASN A 8 -3.38 5.76 -7.30
N LYS A 9 -3.48 6.19 -8.55
CA LYS A 9 -4.72 6.77 -9.09
C LYS A 9 -5.79 5.67 -9.18
N ASN A 10 -7.06 6.03 -8.97
CA ASN A 10 -8.18 5.11 -9.18
C ASN A 10 -8.12 4.48 -10.57
N ASN A 11 -8.24 3.16 -10.65
CA ASN A 11 -8.16 2.36 -11.89
C ASN A 11 -6.81 2.44 -12.64
N SER A 12 -5.72 2.84 -11.99
CA SER A 12 -4.39 2.83 -12.58
C SER A 12 -3.70 1.48 -12.38
N SER A 13 -3.03 0.99 -13.43
CA SER A 13 -2.14 -0.18 -13.34
C SER A 13 -0.78 0.14 -12.72
N TYR A 14 -0.41 1.42 -12.66
CA TYR A 14 0.91 1.89 -12.20
C TYR A 14 0.79 2.98 -11.14
N SER A 15 1.80 3.05 -10.28
CA SER A 15 1.88 4.08 -9.25
C SER A 15 2.29 5.43 -9.85
N GLY A 16 1.62 6.49 -9.42
CA GLY A 16 1.90 7.86 -9.87
C GLY A 16 3.04 8.53 -9.12
N GLY A 17 3.38 8.06 -7.92
CA GLY A 17 4.48 8.60 -7.13
C GLY A 17 4.84 7.69 -5.95
N VAL A 18 6.12 7.76 -5.55
CA VAL A 18 6.66 7.03 -4.39
C VAL A 18 7.42 8.04 -3.52
N PHE A 19 7.11 8.09 -2.23
CA PHE A 19 7.61 9.10 -1.31
C PHE A 19 8.13 8.46 -0.03
N SER A 20 9.18 9.03 0.56
CA SER A 20 9.71 8.57 1.86
C SER A 20 8.86 9.05 3.04
N GLU A 21 8.11 10.14 2.87
CA GLU A 21 7.37 10.84 3.92
C GLU A 21 5.94 11.12 3.48
N LEU A 22 5.00 11.03 4.43
CA LEU A 22 3.59 11.31 4.18
C LEU A 22 3.38 12.76 3.73
N THR A 23 4.01 13.72 4.41
CA THR A 23 3.85 15.15 4.11
C THR A 23 4.32 15.51 2.70
N LYS A 24 5.40 14.88 2.21
CA LYS A 24 5.87 15.07 0.82
C LYS A 24 4.84 14.56 -0.19
N ALA A 25 4.25 13.39 0.08
CA ALA A 25 3.20 12.84 -0.75
C ALA A 25 1.94 13.73 -0.73
N GLU A 26 1.50 14.16 0.45
CA GLU A 26 0.31 14.99 0.63
C GLU A 26 0.45 16.37 -0.04
N ASN A 27 1.61 17.02 0.11
CA ASN A 27 1.87 18.29 -0.58
C ASN A 27 1.81 18.13 -2.10
N TRP A 28 2.44 17.08 -2.65
CA TRP A 28 2.40 16.80 -4.08
C TRP A 28 0.98 16.49 -4.58
N ILE A 29 0.19 15.73 -3.81
CA ILE A 29 -1.21 15.43 -4.11
C ILE A 29 -2.06 16.70 -4.11
N LEU A 30 -1.86 17.58 -3.12
CA LEU A 30 -2.58 18.84 -2.98
C LEU A 30 -2.26 19.80 -4.13
N GLU A 31 -0.98 20.01 -4.42
CA GLU A 31 -0.51 20.91 -5.49
C GLU A 31 -1.05 20.49 -6.86
N ASN A 32 -1.10 19.19 -7.12
CA ASN A 32 -1.54 18.64 -8.40
C ASN A 32 -3.05 18.30 -8.44
N LYS A 33 -3.79 18.54 -7.34
CA LYS A 33 -5.23 18.23 -7.20
C LYS A 33 -5.57 16.78 -7.55
N LEU A 34 -4.75 15.84 -7.11
CA LEU A 34 -4.87 14.44 -7.50
C LEU A 34 -6.00 13.72 -6.75
N SER A 35 -6.61 12.75 -7.43
CA SER A 35 -7.63 11.86 -6.86
C SER A 35 -7.15 10.42 -6.95
N GLY A 36 -7.14 9.71 -5.83
CA GLY A 36 -6.60 8.36 -5.75
C GLY A 36 -6.42 7.88 -4.32
N MET A 37 -5.54 6.90 -4.14
CA MET A 37 -5.23 6.30 -2.85
C MET A 37 -3.72 6.36 -2.62
N LEU A 38 -3.32 6.88 -1.47
CA LEU A 38 -1.96 6.79 -0.97
C LEU A 38 -1.88 5.61 -0.01
N THR A 39 -0.93 4.71 -0.20
CA THR A 39 -0.77 3.53 0.67
C THR A 39 0.66 3.43 1.15
N LYS A 40 0.84 3.11 2.42
CA LYS A 40 2.14 2.90 3.04
C LYS A 40 2.62 1.47 2.80
N TYR A 41 3.75 1.35 2.12
CA TYR A 41 4.42 0.10 1.83
C TYR A 41 5.69 -0.03 2.67
N PRO A 42 5.99 -1.22 3.20
CA PRO A 42 7.28 -1.46 3.84
C PRO A 42 8.40 -1.44 2.80
N LEU A 43 9.50 -0.76 3.09
CA LEU A 43 10.67 -0.71 2.21
C LEU A 43 11.48 -2.00 2.34
N ASP A 44 12.01 -2.50 1.21
CA ASP A 44 12.81 -3.73 1.13
C ASP A 44 12.11 -4.99 1.67
N GLN A 45 10.78 -4.98 1.72
CA GLN A 45 9.98 -6.10 2.22
C GLN A 45 8.68 -6.24 1.41
N GLY A 46 8.31 -7.48 1.08
CA GLY A 46 7.01 -7.77 0.48
C GLY A 46 5.85 -7.48 1.45
N VAL A 47 4.72 -6.99 0.92
CA VAL A 47 3.53 -6.70 1.73
C VAL A 47 3.02 -7.96 2.43
N TRP A 48 3.08 -9.12 1.77
CA TRP A 48 2.72 -10.40 2.36
C TRP A 48 3.57 -10.74 3.58
N ASP A 49 4.90 -10.67 3.45
CA ASP A 49 5.83 -10.97 4.54
C ASP A 49 5.63 -10.02 5.72
N TRP A 50 5.39 -8.73 5.43
CA TRP A 50 5.04 -7.75 6.44
C TRP A 50 3.72 -8.10 7.15
N ALA A 51 2.68 -8.47 6.39
CA ALA A 51 1.38 -8.83 6.94
C ALA A 51 1.43 -10.13 7.77
N CYS A 52 2.25 -11.10 7.39
CA CYS A 52 2.50 -12.29 8.21
C CYS A 52 3.21 -11.92 9.52
N LYS A 53 4.30 -11.13 9.46
CA LYS A 53 5.05 -10.71 10.66
C LYS A 53 4.23 -9.88 11.64
N ASN A 54 3.35 -9.02 11.14
CA ASN A 54 2.51 -8.13 11.96
C ASN A 54 1.13 -8.71 12.27
N ASN A 55 0.83 -9.95 11.85
CA ASN A 55 -0.48 -10.58 11.99
C ASN A 55 -1.63 -9.75 11.34
N MET A 56 -1.34 -9.04 10.26
CA MET A 56 -2.21 -8.12 9.51
C MET A 56 -2.71 -8.69 8.16
N HIS A 57 -2.67 -10.01 8.02
CA HIS A 57 -3.06 -10.71 6.80
C HIS A 57 -4.54 -11.13 6.80
N ASN A 58 -5.23 -11.07 7.95
CA ASN A 58 -6.64 -11.45 8.12
C ASN A 58 -7.01 -12.85 7.58
N LEU A 59 -6.04 -13.75 7.40
CA LEU A 59 -6.28 -15.13 6.99
C LEU A 59 -6.14 -16.08 8.18
N LYS A 60 -6.87 -17.19 8.12
CA LYS A 60 -6.67 -18.32 9.04
C LYS A 60 -5.30 -18.96 8.79
N ALA A 61 -4.68 -19.48 9.84
CA ALA A 61 -3.35 -20.09 9.80
C ALA A 61 -3.19 -21.14 8.66
N GLU A 62 -4.22 -21.94 8.42
CA GLU A 62 -4.23 -22.96 7.35
C GLU A 62 -4.06 -22.34 5.95
N LYS A 63 -4.71 -21.20 5.71
CA LYS A 63 -4.60 -20.47 4.44
C LYS A 63 -3.28 -19.71 4.30
N VAL A 64 -2.66 -19.33 5.41
CA VAL A 64 -1.36 -18.64 5.39
C VAL A 64 -0.28 -19.55 4.80
N ALA A 65 -0.24 -20.81 5.22
CA ALA A 65 0.69 -21.79 4.69
C ALA A 65 0.46 -22.06 3.18
N GLU A 66 -0.81 -22.22 2.76
CA GLU A 66 -1.18 -22.45 1.36
C GLU A 66 -0.84 -21.25 0.46
N LYS A 67 -1.16 -20.03 0.91
CA LYS A 67 -0.96 -18.80 0.14
C LYS A 67 0.48 -18.30 0.16
N GLY A 68 1.21 -18.57 1.24
CA GLY A 68 2.62 -18.22 1.40
C GLY A 68 3.58 -18.99 0.49
N SER A 69 3.12 -20.03 -0.22
CA SER A 69 3.89 -20.71 -1.26
C SER A 69 3.46 -20.35 -2.69
N ASN A 70 2.45 -19.49 -2.86
CA ASN A 70 1.92 -19.14 -4.18
C ASN A 70 2.54 -17.81 -4.67
N PRO A 71 3.44 -17.82 -5.67
CA PRO A 71 4.14 -16.62 -6.14
C PRO A 71 3.20 -15.58 -6.74
N VAL A 72 2.11 -16.00 -7.39
CA VAL A 72 1.09 -15.10 -7.95
C VAL A 72 0.36 -14.38 -6.81
N PHE A 73 0.05 -15.10 -5.74
CA PHE A 73 -0.58 -14.51 -4.57
C PHE A 73 0.35 -13.54 -3.86
N ILE A 74 1.60 -13.94 -3.58
CA ILE A 74 2.57 -13.10 -2.87
C ILE A 74 2.83 -11.80 -3.66
N GLY A 75 3.03 -11.89 -4.97
CA GLY A 75 3.29 -10.73 -5.82
C GLY A 75 2.11 -9.77 -5.97
N GLY A 76 0.88 -10.29 -5.92
CA GLY A 76 -0.35 -9.50 -5.99
C GLY A 76 -0.97 -9.16 -4.63
N PHE A 77 -0.33 -9.56 -3.52
CA PHE A 77 -0.93 -9.44 -2.21
C PHE A 77 -1.05 -7.97 -1.80
N THR A 78 -2.27 -7.57 -1.52
CA THR A 78 -2.60 -6.29 -0.91
C THR A 78 -3.50 -6.55 0.28
N THR A 79 -3.39 -5.71 1.31
CA THR A 79 -4.26 -5.77 2.47
C THR A 79 -4.76 -4.38 2.81
N ALA A 80 -6.04 -4.29 3.16
CA ALA A 80 -6.65 -3.06 3.69
C ALA A 80 -6.12 -2.70 5.09
N SER A 81 -5.40 -3.63 5.75
CA SER A 81 -4.70 -3.36 7.01
C SER A 81 -3.48 -2.45 6.85
N GLN A 82 -3.01 -2.22 5.61
CA GLN A 82 -1.97 -1.21 5.37
C GLN A 82 -2.55 0.18 5.64
N GLU A 83 -1.73 1.06 6.20
CA GLU A 83 -2.09 2.46 6.34
C GLU A 83 -2.30 3.07 4.95
N HIS A 84 -3.53 3.52 4.67
CA HIS A 84 -3.89 4.11 3.40
C HIS A 84 -4.86 5.27 3.59
N TYR A 85 -4.81 6.22 2.65
CA TYR A 85 -5.61 7.43 2.66
C TYR A 85 -6.20 7.67 1.28
N HIS A 86 -7.48 8.02 1.25
CA HIS A 86 -8.17 8.39 0.03
C HIS A 86 -8.05 9.90 -0.19
N TYR A 87 -7.82 10.29 -1.43
CA TYR A 87 -7.75 11.69 -1.82
C TYR A 87 -8.72 11.96 -2.97
N GLU A 88 -9.35 13.12 -2.92
CA GLU A 88 -10.25 13.65 -3.94
C GLU A 88 -9.89 15.12 -4.19
N ASN A 89 -9.53 15.44 -5.44
CA ASN A 89 -9.11 16.79 -5.86
C ASN A 89 -8.00 17.40 -4.97
N GLY A 90 -7.05 16.57 -4.54
CA GLY A 90 -5.93 16.98 -3.70
C GLY A 90 -6.23 17.01 -2.20
N GLN A 91 -7.48 16.74 -1.78
CA GLN A 91 -7.87 16.74 -0.38
C GLN A 91 -8.09 15.32 0.15
N ARG A 92 -7.64 15.07 1.36
CA ARG A 92 -7.84 13.79 2.05
C ARG A 92 -9.31 13.63 2.47
N LYS A 93 -9.88 12.45 2.21
CA LYS A 93 -11.21 12.03 2.66
C LYS A 93 -11.15 11.08 3.85
#